data_AF-A0A5K7X7T7-F1
#
_entry.id   AF-A0A5K7X7T7-F1
#
_cell.length_a   1.000
_cell.length_b   1.000
_cell.length_c   1.000
_cell.angle_alpha   90.00
_cell.angle_beta   90.00
_cell.angle_gamma   90.00
#
_symmetry.space_group_name_H-M   'P 1'
#
loop_
_entity.id
_entity.type
_entity.pdbx_description
1 polymer ?
#
loop_
_entity_poly.entity_id
_entity_poly.type
_entity_poly.pdbx_seq_one_letter_code
_entity_poly.pdbx_strand_id
1 'polypeptide(L)'
;MATRLPHFRRLDRREFACPADYMPLLALMPLLAITLAGCNRGPQRVTVPTFDPVQMTQEAFDKNDADHNGSLDARELSAWPGLRAAIPMIDVNKDSKIDQDELKAHLESYQIGRIGLQSLTCFVTVGGKPLDGAIVEFHPEEFMQERIKAAHATTNSDGAGFVLPIEKGLPGIQPGIYRVTISKKNGDREMLPKRYNAETELGFVVSSASGGAPAQFKLDPR
;
A
#
# COMPACT_ATOMS: atom_id res chain seq x y z
N MET A 1 -30.84 -30.55 20.09
CA MET A 1 -29.57 -30.54 20.84
C MET A 1 -29.27 -29.09 21.21
N ALA A 2 -29.55 -28.69 22.45
CA ALA A 2 -29.45 -27.31 22.92
C ALA A 2 -28.11 -27.11 23.64
N THR A 3 -27.25 -26.26 23.07
CA THR A 3 -25.92 -25.95 23.56
C THR A 3 -25.99 -24.85 24.63
N ARG A 4 -25.68 -25.22 25.88
CA ARG A 4 -25.56 -24.30 27.03
C ARG A 4 -24.39 -23.34 26.84
N LEU A 5 -24.67 -22.03 26.89
CA LEU A 5 -23.66 -20.98 27.01
C LEU A 5 -23.11 -20.90 28.45
N PRO A 6 -21.81 -20.65 28.64
CA PRO A 6 -21.22 -20.51 29.96
C PRO A 6 -21.56 -19.17 30.62
N HIS A 7 -21.86 -19.27 31.91
CA HIS A 7 -22.27 -18.23 32.84
C HIS A 7 -21.08 -17.33 33.20
N PHE A 8 -21.13 -16.05 32.79
CA PHE A 8 -20.18 -15.04 33.26
C PHE A 8 -20.39 -14.80 34.78
N ARG A 9 -19.32 -14.98 35.57
CA ARG A 9 -19.28 -14.60 36.99
C ARG A 9 -18.98 -13.10 37.10
N ARG A 10 -19.90 -12.36 37.75
CA ARG A 10 -19.63 -11.03 38.30
C ARG A 10 -18.52 -11.15 39.35
N LEU A 11 -17.48 -10.34 39.24
CA LEU A 11 -16.57 -10.09 40.36
C LEU A 11 -17.15 -8.94 41.18
N ASP A 12 -17.48 -9.26 42.42
CA ASP A 12 -18.01 -8.34 43.42
C ASP A 12 -17.00 -7.24 43.75
N ARG A 13 -17.52 -6.00 43.77
CA ARG A 13 -16.91 -4.85 44.43
C ARG A 13 -16.72 -5.19 45.90
N ARG A 14 -15.47 -5.36 46.35
CA ARG A 14 -15.14 -5.24 47.77
C ARG A 14 -14.61 -3.83 48.02
N GLU A 15 -15.44 -3.10 48.74
CA GLU A 15 -15.18 -1.82 49.37
C GLU A 15 -14.04 -1.99 50.37
N PHE A 16 -12.94 -1.27 50.16
CA PHE A 16 -11.91 -1.10 51.17
C PHE A 16 -12.11 0.26 51.83
N ALA A 17 -12.75 0.24 53.00
CA ALA A 17 -12.74 1.36 53.94
C ALA A 17 -11.41 1.34 54.70
N CYS A 18 -10.68 2.45 54.68
CA CYS A 18 -9.53 2.70 55.55
C CYS A 18 -9.91 3.81 56.54
N PRO A 19 -9.64 3.65 57.85
CA PRO A 19 -10.03 4.62 58.86
C PRO A 19 -9.12 5.86 58.81
N ALA A 20 -9.76 7.01 58.98
CA ALA A 20 -9.12 8.26 59.35
C ALA A 20 -8.67 8.18 60.81
N ASP A 21 -7.49 8.74 61.14
CA ASP A 21 -7.26 9.54 62.36
C ASP A 21 -5.77 9.93 62.59
N TYR A 22 -5.52 11.25 62.61
CA TYR A 22 -4.47 12.04 63.33
C TYR A 22 -2.97 11.86 62.93
N MET A 23 -2.04 12.85 62.91
CA MET A 23 -1.92 14.26 63.37
C MET A 23 -0.62 14.88 62.72
N PRO A 24 -0.18 16.13 62.98
CA PRO A 24 0.25 17.10 61.96
C PRO A 24 1.73 17.55 62.10
N LEU A 25 2.09 18.54 61.27
CA LEU A 25 3.17 19.51 61.46
C LEU A 25 4.58 19.16 60.92
N LEU A 26 4.94 19.91 59.86
CA LEU A 26 6.26 20.49 59.58
C LEU A 26 7.40 19.59 59.06
N ALA A 27 7.90 20.00 57.89
CA ALA A 27 9.21 19.68 57.30
C ALA A 27 9.38 18.34 56.56
N LEU A 28 9.00 18.31 55.27
CA LEU A 28 9.88 17.86 54.17
C LEU A 28 9.18 18.15 52.83
N MET A 29 9.89 18.80 51.90
CA MET A 29 9.46 19.05 50.51
C MET A 29 8.91 17.76 49.84
N PRO A 30 7.68 17.74 49.27
CA PRO A 30 7.29 16.64 48.42
C PRO A 30 7.79 16.91 46.99
N LEU A 31 8.97 16.36 46.73
CA LEU A 31 9.45 15.92 45.42
C LEU A 31 8.48 14.84 44.89
N LEU A 32 7.25 15.22 44.51
CA LEU A 32 6.20 14.30 44.05
C LEU A 32 5.27 14.97 43.03
N ALA A 33 5.85 15.52 41.96
CA ALA A 33 5.11 16.18 40.88
C ALA A 33 5.63 15.80 39.47
N ILE A 34 6.14 14.57 39.27
CA ILE A 34 6.66 14.12 37.97
C ILE A 34 6.32 12.64 37.71
N THR A 35 5.04 12.27 37.51
CA THR A 35 4.70 10.91 37.02
C THR A 35 3.48 10.82 36.09
N LEU A 36 2.89 11.93 35.60
CA LEU A 36 1.72 11.86 34.69
C LEU A 36 1.92 12.49 33.31
N ALA A 37 3.16 12.85 32.92
CA ALA A 37 3.49 13.03 31.51
C ALA A 37 3.68 11.65 30.85
N GLY A 38 2.60 10.84 30.85
CA GLY A 38 2.55 9.59 30.13
C GLY A 38 2.84 9.85 28.66
N CYS A 39 3.93 9.29 28.17
CA CYS A 39 4.41 9.38 26.80
C CYS A 39 3.38 8.78 25.82
N ASN A 40 2.30 9.51 25.51
CA ASN A 40 1.37 9.15 24.44
C ASN A 40 1.92 9.56 23.06
N ARG A 41 3.24 9.43 22.86
CA ARG A 41 3.92 9.61 21.57
C ARG A 41 3.97 8.27 20.84
N GLY A 42 2.80 7.65 20.69
CA GLY A 42 2.65 6.51 19.78
C GLY A 42 2.96 6.95 18.34
N PRO A 43 3.47 6.06 17.49
CA PRO A 43 3.72 6.37 16.09
C PRO A 43 2.43 6.89 15.44
N GLN A 44 2.56 7.94 14.63
CA GLN A 44 1.46 8.55 13.91
C GLN A 44 0.74 7.48 13.07
N ARG A 45 -0.57 7.32 13.28
CA ARG A 45 -1.39 6.37 12.50
C ARG A 45 -1.41 6.84 11.05
N VAL A 46 -1.10 5.94 10.11
CA VAL A 46 -1.26 6.21 8.68
C VAL A 46 -2.74 6.22 8.34
N THR A 47 -3.19 7.29 7.68
CA THR A 47 -4.56 7.39 7.17
C THR A 47 -4.76 6.39 6.03
N VAL A 48 -5.84 5.60 6.12
CA VAL A 48 -6.25 4.71 5.03
C VAL A 48 -6.75 5.58 3.87
N PRO A 49 -6.27 5.36 2.63
CA PRO A 49 -6.82 6.04 1.46
C PRO A 49 -8.32 5.82 1.37
N THR A 50 -9.06 6.87 1.02
CA THR A 50 -10.50 6.76 0.79
C THR A 50 -10.72 6.63 -0.71
N PHE A 51 -11.20 5.46 -1.12
CA PHE A 51 -11.58 5.18 -2.50
C PHE A 51 -13.10 5.35 -2.67
N ASP A 52 -13.57 5.76 -3.84
CA ASP A 52 -14.96 5.54 -4.25
C ASP A 52 -14.91 4.50 -5.38
N PRO A 53 -15.12 3.21 -5.08
CA PRO A 53 -14.95 2.13 -6.06
C PRO A 53 -15.86 2.31 -7.28
N VAL A 54 -17.07 2.82 -7.10
CA VAL A 54 -18.03 3.02 -8.20
C VAL A 54 -17.53 4.15 -9.10
N GLN A 55 -17.20 5.30 -8.52
CA GLN A 55 -16.72 6.46 -9.29
C GLN A 55 -15.40 6.14 -10.03
N MET A 56 -14.44 5.50 -9.35
CA MET A 56 -13.14 5.16 -9.95
C MET A 56 -13.26 4.13 -11.07
N THR A 57 -14.15 3.16 -10.93
CA THR A 57 -14.45 2.20 -12.00
C THR A 57 -15.04 2.94 -13.19
N GLN A 58 -16.03 3.80 -12.98
CA GLN A 58 -16.61 4.60 -14.06
C GLN A 58 -15.55 5.47 -14.76
N GLU A 59 -14.71 6.18 -14.00
CA GLU A 59 -13.62 7.00 -14.54
C GLU A 59 -12.60 6.17 -15.35
N ALA A 60 -12.37 4.92 -14.95
CA ALA A 60 -11.52 4.00 -15.69
C ALA A 60 -12.17 3.57 -17.03
N PHE A 61 -13.44 3.22 -17.02
CA PHE A 61 -14.13 2.80 -18.25
C PHE A 61 -14.34 4.00 -19.20
N ASP A 62 -14.74 5.16 -18.69
CA ASP A 62 -14.94 6.38 -19.50
C ASP A 62 -13.70 6.78 -20.29
N LYS A 63 -12.50 6.52 -19.74
CA LYS A 63 -11.24 6.89 -20.38
C LYS A 63 -10.73 5.88 -21.40
N ASN A 64 -11.07 4.60 -21.24
CA ASN A 64 -10.30 3.53 -21.89
C ASN A 64 -11.13 2.38 -22.47
N ASP A 65 -12.44 2.29 -22.16
CA ASP A 65 -13.41 1.41 -22.85
C ASP A 65 -13.86 2.11 -24.13
N ALA A 66 -13.04 1.99 -25.18
CA ALA A 66 -13.17 2.74 -26.41
C ALA A 66 -14.30 2.22 -27.31
N ASP A 67 -14.63 0.93 -27.19
CA ASP A 67 -15.74 0.33 -27.93
C ASP A 67 -17.05 0.28 -27.13
N HIS A 68 -17.03 0.73 -25.87
CA HIS A 68 -18.16 0.81 -24.95
C HIS A 68 -18.85 -0.55 -24.72
N ASN A 69 -18.05 -1.62 -24.70
CA ASN A 69 -18.57 -2.98 -24.52
C ASN A 69 -18.72 -3.37 -23.03
N GLY A 70 -18.28 -2.51 -22.10
CA GLY A 70 -18.35 -2.77 -20.66
C GLY A 70 -17.23 -3.65 -20.11
N SER A 71 -16.19 -3.93 -20.90
CA SER A 71 -14.99 -4.69 -20.52
C SER A 71 -13.74 -4.08 -21.15
N LEU A 72 -12.64 -4.04 -20.41
CA LEU A 72 -11.34 -3.58 -20.91
C LEU A 72 -10.55 -4.76 -21.47
N ASP A 73 -10.30 -4.77 -22.78
CA ASP A 73 -9.51 -5.81 -23.42
C ASP A 73 -7.99 -5.54 -23.39
N ALA A 74 -7.18 -6.48 -23.91
CA ALA A 74 -5.73 -6.33 -23.91
C ALA A 74 -5.20 -5.11 -24.68
N ARG A 75 -5.93 -4.62 -25.69
CA ARG A 75 -5.56 -3.43 -26.45
C ARG A 75 -5.84 -2.17 -25.62
N GLU A 76 -7.00 -2.10 -25.00
CA GLU A 76 -7.37 -0.99 -24.12
C GLU A 76 -6.44 -0.94 -22.91
N LEU A 77 -6.18 -2.08 -22.27
CA LEU A 77 -5.27 -2.20 -21.12
C LEU A 77 -3.81 -1.85 -21.44
N SER A 78 -3.41 -1.70 -22.72
CA SER A 78 -2.06 -1.28 -23.08
C SER A 78 -1.73 0.14 -22.60
N ALA A 79 -2.74 1.00 -22.42
CA ALA A 79 -2.57 2.34 -21.87
C ALA A 79 -2.26 2.34 -20.36
N TRP A 80 -2.63 1.27 -19.64
CA TRP A 80 -2.48 1.14 -18.18
C TRP A 80 -1.70 -0.12 -17.81
N PRO A 81 -0.36 -0.06 -17.89
CA PRO A 81 0.52 -1.17 -17.54
C PRO A 81 0.24 -1.80 -16.17
N GLY A 82 -0.09 -0.97 -15.17
CA GLY A 82 -0.46 -1.40 -13.83
C GLY A 82 -1.71 -2.27 -13.82
N LEU A 83 -2.75 -1.85 -14.53
CA LEU A 83 -4.01 -2.61 -14.61
C LEU A 83 -3.84 -3.88 -15.43
N ARG A 84 -3.05 -3.84 -16.51
CA ARG A 84 -2.66 -5.04 -17.27
C ARG A 84 -1.92 -6.05 -16.39
N ALA A 85 -1.01 -5.60 -15.52
CA ALA A 85 -0.33 -6.46 -14.55
C ALA A 85 -1.28 -7.03 -13.49
N ALA A 86 -2.45 -6.41 -13.29
CA ALA A 86 -3.47 -6.82 -12.33
C ALA A 86 -4.38 -7.94 -12.83
N ILE A 87 -4.41 -8.24 -14.14
CA ILE A 87 -5.32 -9.24 -14.74
C ILE A 87 -5.35 -10.55 -13.92
N PRO A 88 -4.21 -11.19 -13.56
CA PRO A 88 -4.25 -12.47 -12.84
C PRO A 88 -4.92 -12.41 -11.46
N MET A 89 -5.14 -11.21 -10.92
CA MET A 89 -5.77 -10.95 -9.62
C MET A 89 -7.22 -10.46 -9.73
N ILE A 90 -7.55 -9.79 -10.83
CA ILE A 90 -8.84 -9.10 -11.03
C ILE A 90 -9.79 -9.93 -11.90
N ASP A 91 -9.27 -10.54 -12.96
CA ASP A 91 -10.03 -11.38 -13.90
C ASP A 91 -10.39 -12.71 -13.23
N VAL A 92 -11.55 -12.72 -12.58
CA VAL A 92 -12.07 -13.87 -11.83
C VAL A 92 -12.61 -14.91 -12.80
N ASN A 93 -13.21 -14.45 -13.91
CA ASN A 93 -13.86 -15.30 -14.89
C ASN A 93 -12.87 -15.96 -15.89
N LYS A 94 -11.63 -15.44 -15.96
CA LYS A 94 -10.48 -15.87 -16.79
C LYS A 94 -10.66 -15.66 -18.29
N ASP A 95 -11.37 -14.63 -18.70
CA ASP A 95 -11.55 -14.27 -20.11
C ASP A 95 -10.45 -13.36 -20.67
N SER A 96 -9.45 -13.03 -19.84
CA SER A 96 -8.34 -12.11 -20.14
C SER A 96 -8.76 -10.67 -20.40
N LYS A 97 -9.96 -10.30 -19.94
CA LYS A 97 -10.47 -8.93 -19.89
C LYS A 97 -10.74 -8.56 -18.44
N ILE A 98 -11.08 -7.29 -18.22
CA ILE A 98 -11.52 -6.81 -16.92
C ILE A 98 -12.86 -6.12 -17.13
N ASP A 99 -13.92 -6.65 -16.56
CA ASP A 99 -15.23 -5.99 -16.55
C ASP A 99 -15.38 -4.99 -15.39
N GLN A 100 -16.45 -4.20 -15.42
CA GLN A 100 -16.70 -3.17 -14.40
C GLN A 100 -16.87 -3.76 -12.99
N ASP A 101 -17.52 -4.92 -12.87
CA ASP A 101 -17.79 -5.54 -11.58
C ASP A 101 -16.51 -6.12 -10.97
N GLU A 102 -15.65 -6.70 -11.79
CA GLU A 102 -14.34 -7.21 -11.38
C GLU A 102 -13.42 -6.09 -10.89
N LEU A 103 -13.30 -4.99 -11.64
CA LEU A 103 -12.48 -3.85 -11.23
C LEU A 103 -13.03 -3.21 -9.94
N LYS A 104 -14.34 -3.00 -9.87
CA LYS A 104 -15.00 -2.44 -8.69
C LYS A 104 -14.77 -3.32 -7.46
N ALA A 105 -14.98 -4.63 -7.58
CA ALA A 105 -14.74 -5.59 -6.49
C ALA A 105 -13.28 -5.55 -6.02
N HIS A 106 -12.33 -5.42 -6.95
CA HIS A 106 -10.92 -5.26 -6.60
C HIS A 106 -10.67 -3.97 -5.79
N LEU A 107 -11.24 -2.84 -6.19
CA LEU A 107 -11.11 -1.56 -5.48
C LEU A 107 -11.77 -1.59 -4.10
N GLU A 108 -12.93 -2.24 -3.96
CA GLU A 108 -13.61 -2.46 -2.67
C GLU A 108 -12.71 -3.23 -1.69
N SER A 109 -11.91 -4.18 -2.19
CA SER A 109 -10.99 -4.96 -1.37
C SER A 109 -9.96 -4.11 -0.62
N TYR A 110 -9.56 -2.95 -1.17
CA TYR A 110 -8.62 -2.03 -0.51
C TYR A 110 -9.24 -1.38 0.73
N GLN A 111 -10.53 -1.02 0.66
CA GLN A 111 -11.26 -0.45 1.80
C GLN A 111 -11.48 -1.50 2.89
N ILE A 112 -11.84 -2.72 2.50
CA ILE A 112 -12.09 -3.84 3.42
C ILE A 112 -10.80 -4.19 4.18
N GLY A 113 -9.65 -4.20 3.49
CA GLY A 113 -8.36 -4.50 4.10
C GLY A 113 -7.91 -3.51 5.17
N ARG A 114 -8.41 -2.25 5.14
CA ARG A 114 -8.01 -1.16 6.05
C ARG A 114 -6.49 -0.98 6.16
N ILE A 115 -5.77 -1.25 5.08
CA ILE A 115 -4.31 -1.10 5.01
C ILE A 115 -4.00 0.32 4.54
N GLY A 116 -3.44 1.13 5.42
CA GLY A 116 -3.01 2.49 5.06
C GLY A 116 -1.66 2.53 4.34
N LEU A 117 -0.78 1.56 4.64
CA LEU A 117 0.55 1.43 4.06
C LEU A 117 1.00 -0.02 4.13
N GLN A 118 1.63 -0.50 3.05
CA GLN A 118 2.22 -1.83 2.96
C GLN A 118 3.73 -1.68 2.78
N SER A 119 4.51 -2.45 3.54
CA SER A 119 5.95 -2.57 3.29
C SER A 119 6.17 -3.29 1.97
N LEU A 120 7.01 -2.74 1.10
CA LEU A 120 7.33 -3.31 -0.18
C LEU A 120 8.83 -3.21 -0.45
N THR A 121 9.41 -4.34 -0.85
CA THR A 121 10.76 -4.40 -1.43
C THR A 121 10.62 -4.69 -2.91
N CYS A 122 11.36 -3.98 -3.76
CA CYS A 122 11.47 -4.30 -5.17
C CYS A 122 12.83 -4.94 -5.48
N PHE A 123 12.85 -5.84 -6.46
CA PHE A 123 14.07 -6.43 -7.03
C PHE A 123 14.09 -6.13 -8.53
N VAL A 124 15.20 -5.59 -9.01
CA VAL A 124 15.40 -5.31 -10.43
C VAL A 124 16.59 -6.11 -10.94
N THR A 125 16.38 -6.82 -12.04
CA THR A 125 17.44 -7.55 -12.73
C THR A 125 17.45 -7.19 -14.21
N VAL A 126 18.63 -7.18 -14.84
CA VAL A 126 18.79 -7.03 -16.29
C VAL A 126 19.54 -8.25 -16.81
N GLY A 127 18.92 -9.02 -17.71
CA GLY A 127 19.51 -10.25 -18.22
C GLY A 127 19.86 -11.26 -17.11
N GLY A 128 19.03 -11.31 -16.06
CA GLY A 128 19.22 -12.17 -14.88
C GLY A 128 20.24 -11.68 -13.86
N LYS A 129 20.92 -10.54 -14.10
CA LYS A 129 21.87 -9.96 -13.15
C LYS A 129 21.22 -8.85 -12.33
N PRO A 130 21.52 -8.73 -11.03
CA PRO A 130 21.05 -7.60 -10.23
C PRO A 130 21.45 -6.25 -10.83
N LEU A 131 20.52 -5.30 -10.84
CA LEU A 131 20.78 -3.94 -11.33
C LEU A 131 20.95 -3.00 -10.14
N ASP A 132 22.19 -2.65 -9.82
CA ASP A 132 22.53 -1.71 -8.75
C ASP A 132 22.25 -0.25 -9.13
N GLY A 133 21.84 0.56 -8.16
CA GLY A 133 21.62 2.00 -8.27
C GLY A 133 20.61 2.43 -9.34
N ALA A 134 19.60 1.60 -9.61
CA ALA A 134 18.45 1.95 -10.44
C ALA A 134 17.42 2.67 -9.59
N ILE A 135 16.76 3.68 -10.18
CA ILE A 135 15.62 4.37 -9.58
C ILE A 135 14.36 3.70 -10.11
N VAL A 136 13.56 3.15 -9.20
CA VAL A 136 12.25 2.57 -9.47
C VAL A 136 11.21 3.52 -8.93
N GLU A 137 10.27 3.98 -9.75
CA GLU A 137 9.17 4.83 -9.33
C GLU A 137 7.83 4.13 -9.60
N PHE A 138 6.93 4.23 -8.64
CA PHE A 138 5.58 3.69 -8.66
C PHE A 138 4.61 4.87 -8.74
N HIS A 139 4.03 5.05 -9.92
CA HIS A 139 3.07 6.11 -10.23
C HIS A 139 1.67 5.51 -10.22
N PRO A 140 0.73 6.00 -9.39
CA PRO A 140 -0.66 5.57 -9.45
C PRO A 140 -1.21 5.69 -10.87
N GLU A 141 -1.97 4.70 -11.31
CA GLU A 141 -2.69 4.80 -12.59
C GLU A 141 -3.66 5.99 -12.57
N GLU A 142 -4.00 6.51 -13.74
CA GLU A 142 -4.67 7.81 -13.87
C GLU A 142 -5.98 7.92 -13.10
N PHE A 143 -6.81 6.88 -13.11
CA PHE A 143 -8.07 6.83 -12.35
C PHE A 143 -7.86 6.73 -10.82
N MET A 144 -6.63 6.54 -10.36
CA MET A 144 -6.24 6.53 -8.94
C MET A 144 -5.42 7.74 -8.52
N GLN A 145 -5.04 8.61 -9.47
CA GLN A 145 -4.28 9.83 -9.16
C GLN A 145 -5.05 10.70 -8.16
N GLU A 146 -4.30 11.49 -7.37
CA GLU A 146 -4.80 12.34 -6.28
C GLU A 146 -5.36 11.59 -5.05
N ARG A 147 -5.78 10.32 -5.17
CA ARG A 147 -6.32 9.51 -4.08
C ARG A 147 -5.24 8.75 -3.31
N ILE A 148 -4.17 8.37 -4.00
CA ILE A 148 -2.99 7.70 -3.43
C ILE A 148 -1.70 8.36 -3.91
N LYS A 149 -0.64 8.20 -3.12
CA LYS A 149 0.65 8.85 -3.34
C LYS A 149 1.62 7.94 -4.10
N ALA A 150 2.42 8.56 -4.96
CA ALA A 150 3.53 7.89 -5.63
C ALA A 150 4.64 7.51 -4.64
N ALA A 151 5.39 6.48 -5.01
CA ALA A 151 6.51 5.95 -4.23
C ALA A 151 7.72 5.68 -5.12
N HIS A 152 8.89 5.51 -4.52
CA HIS A 152 10.12 5.18 -5.23
C HIS A 152 11.02 4.27 -4.41
N ALA A 153 11.98 3.66 -5.07
CA ALA A 153 13.07 2.91 -4.46
C ALA A 153 14.36 3.12 -5.25
N THR A 154 15.49 3.06 -4.57
CA THR A 154 16.80 2.96 -5.21
C THR A 154 17.36 1.58 -4.93
N THR A 155 17.73 0.85 -5.98
CA THR A 155 18.30 -0.50 -5.82
C THR A 155 19.74 -0.47 -5.33
N ASN A 156 20.14 -1.48 -4.56
CA ASN A 156 21.50 -1.69 -4.07
C ASN A 156 22.24 -2.75 -4.91
N SER A 157 23.41 -3.20 -4.45
CA SER A 157 24.25 -4.20 -5.14
C SER A 157 23.57 -5.54 -5.41
N ASP A 158 22.54 -5.89 -4.62
CA ASP A 158 21.73 -7.10 -4.80
C ASP A 158 20.53 -6.87 -5.72
N GLY A 159 20.42 -5.68 -6.32
CA GLY A 159 19.30 -5.26 -7.15
C GLY A 159 18.03 -4.99 -6.33
N ALA A 160 18.14 -4.95 -5.00
CA ALA A 160 17.03 -4.78 -4.09
C ALA A 160 16.86 -3.32 -3.65
N GLY A 161 15.62 -2.85 -3.54
CA GLY A 161 15.30 -1.50 -3.07
C GLY A 161 14.09 -1.52 -2.13
N PHE A 162 14.17 -0.79 -1.02
CA PHE A 162 13.02 -0.55 -0.15
C PHE A 162 12.18 0.58 -0.72
N VAL A 163 10.87 0.35 -0.86
CA VAL A 163 9.95 1.33 -1.43
C VAL A 163 9.56 2.35 -0.36
N LEU A 164 9.75 3.62 -0.69
CA LEU A 164 9.47 4.78 0.14
C LEU A 164 8.50 5.71 -0.58
N PRO A 165 7.59 6.41 0.12
CA PRO A 165 6.80 7.46 -0.51
C PRO A 165 7.72 8.55 -1.09
N ILE A 166 7.33 9.15 -2.22
CA ILE A 166 8.07 10.29 -2.79
C ILE A 166 8.04 11.49 -1.83
N GLU A 167 6.89 11.72 -1.22
CA GLU A 167 6.75 12.70 -0.15
C GLU A 167 7.31 12.15 1.16
N LYS A 168 7.72 13.05 2.08
CA LYS A 168 8.14 12.65 3.42
C LYS A 168 7.03 11.85 4.10
N GLY A 169 7.34 10.63 4.51
CA GLY A 169 6.36 9.72 5.13
C GLY A 169 7.02 8.49 5.76
N LEU A 170 6.18 7.61 6.30
CA LEU A 170 6.62 6.31 6.79
C LEU A 170 7.03 5.41 5.60
N PRO A 171 8.03 4.53 5.75
CA PRO A 171 8.42 3.59 4.71
C PRO A 171 7.26 2.69 4.27
N GLY A 172 7.11 2.50 2.96
CA GLY A 172 6.08 1.68 2.35
C GLY A 172 5.32 2.40 1.25
N ILE A 173 4.28 1.73 0.74
CA ILE A 173 3.45 2.17 -0.38
C ILE A 173 1.98 1.91 -0.06
N GLN A 174 1.08 2.77 -0.53
CA GLN A 174 -0.35 2.60 -0.30
C GLN A 174 -0.89 1.48 -1.21
N PRO A 175 -1.92 0.72 -0.80
CA PRO A 175 -2.58 -0.20 -1.72
C PRO A 175 -3.10 0.52 -2.97
N GLY A 176 -2.93 -0.09 -4.14
CA GLY A 176 -3.33 0.48 -5.41
C GLY A 176 -2.66 -0.18 -6.61
N ILE A 177 -3.00 0.35 -7.78
CA ILE A 177 -2.54 -0.10 -9.09
C ILE A 177 -1.57 0.96 -9.62
N TYR A 178 -0.34 0.54 -9.93
CA TYR A 178 0.75 1.44 -10.25
C TYR A 178 1.35 1.12 -11.61
N ARG A 179 1.56 2.16 -12.40
CA ARG A 179 2.54 2.17 -13.48
C ARG A 179 3.93 2.31 -12.89
N VAL A 180 4.87 1.49 -13.33
CA VAL A 180 6.23 1.46 -12.79
C VAL A 180 7.22 1.98 -13.82
N THR A 181 8.09 2.91 -13.44
CA THR A 181 9.21 3.33 -14.28
C THR A 181 10.53 2.96 -13.61
N ILE A 182 11.48 2.48 -14.39
CA ILE A 182 12.82 2.10 -13.95
C ILE A 182 13.83 2.85 -14.81
N SER A 183 14.68 3.62 -14.15
CA SER A 183 15.74 4.42 -14.76
C SER A 183 17.09 4.03 -14.18
N LYS A 184 18.10 3.90 -15.04
CA LYS A 184 19.50 3.76 -14.62
C LYS A 184 20.35 4.69 -15.48
N LYS A 185 20.83 5.76 -14.88
CA LYS A 185 21.68 6.74 -15.55
C LYS A 185 23.16 6.51 -15.28
N ASN A 186 23.98 6.78 -16.29
CA ASN A 186 25.43 6.95 -16.17
C ASN A 186 25.78 8.35 -16.67
N GLY A 187 25.96 9.30 -15.74
CA GLY A 187 25.89 10.72 -16.06
C GLY A 187 24.49 11.11 -16.52
N ASP A 188 24.38 11.79 -17.65
CA ASP A 188 23.07 12.16 -18.24
C ASP A 188 22.48 11.09 -19.17
N ARG A 189 23.23 10.02 -19.43
CA ARG A 189 22.81 8.97 -20.38
C ARG A 189 21.97 7.90 -19.68
N GLU A 190 20.75 7.71 -20.17
CA GLU A 190 19.91 6.57 -19.80
C GLU A 190 20.50 5.27 -20.35
N MET A 191 20.60 4.25 -19.49
CA MET A 191 21.15 2.94 -19.83
C MET A 191 20.07 1.92 -20.20
N LEU A 192 18.83 2.15 -19.76
CA LEU A 192 17.72 1.22 -20.00
C LEU A 192 16.90 1.62 -21.25
N PRO A 193 16.36 0.65 -22.00
CA PRO A 193 15.39 0.91 -23.05
C PRO A 193 14.19 1.74 -22.57
N LYS A 194 13.62 2.55 -23.47
CA LYS A 194 12.49 3.44 -23.16
C LYS A 194 11.25 2.71 -22.62
N ARG A 195 11.04 1.46 -23.03
CA ARG A 195 9.94 0.59 -22.57
C ARG A 195 9.93 0.27 -21.07
N TYR A 196 10.96 0.70 -20.33
CA TYR A 196 11.00 0.61 -18.87
C TYR A 196 10.89 1.98 -18.20
N ASN A 197 10.92 3.09 -18.92
CA ASN A 197 10.83 4.44 -18.38
C ASN A 197 9.78 5.31 -19.13
N ALA A 198 10.18 6.11 -20.10
CA ALA A 198 9.32 7.07 -20.80
C ALA A 198 8.14 6.43 -21.52
N GLU A 199 8.29 5.17 -21.96
CA GLU A 199 7.28 4.38 -22.65
C GLU A 199 7.00 3.10 -21.85
N THR A 200 6.97 3.21 -20.51
CA THR A 200 6.97 2.03 -19.66
C THR A 200 5.79 1.09 -19.92
N GLU A 201 6.10 -0.19 -19.99
CA GLU A 201 5.16 -1.30 -20.05
C GLU A 201 5.03 -2.03 -18.71
N LEU A 202 5.76 -1.57 -17.69
CA LEU A 202 5.82 -2.20 -16.37
C LEU A 202 4.67 -1.72 -15.50
N GLY A 203 4.00 -2.67 -14.86
CA GLY A 203 2.94 -2.44 -13.90
C GLY A 203 3.16 -3.23 -12.62
N PHE A 204 2.58 -2.76 -11.52
CA PHE A 204 2.55 -3.50 -10.28
C PHE A 204 1.29 -3.18 -9.48
N VAL A 205 0.78 -4.19 -8.77
CA VAL A 205 -0.39 -4.06 -7.90
C VAL A 205 0.03 -4.27 -6.46
N VAL A 206 -0.33 -3.33 -5.61
CA VAL A 206 -0.20 -3.44 -4.16
C VAL A 206 -1.58 -3.71 -3.59
N SER A 207 -1.78 -4.91 -3.06
CA SER A 207 -3.05 -5.31 -2.45
C SER A 207 -2.81 -6.18 -1.23
N SER A 208 -3.80 -6.30 -0.34
CA SER A 208 -3.75 -7.26 0.78
C SER A 208 -3.52 -8.70 0.31
N ALA A 209 -4.06 -9.07 -0.86
CA ALA A 209 -3.90 -10.38 -1.48
C ALA A 209 -2.45 -10.68 -1.89
N SER A 210 -1.63 -9.64 -2.17
CA SER A 210 -0.21 -9.82 -2.49
C SER A 210 0.62 -10.34 -1.30
N GLY A 211 0.09 -10.28 -0.06
CA GLY A 211 0.74 -10.86 1.12
C GLY A 211 2.11 -10.29 1.47
N GLY A 212 2.46 -9.11 0.94
CA GLY A 212 3.81 -8.55 1.07
C GLY A 212 4.86 -9.21 0.15
N ALA A 213 4.42 -9.93 -0.89
CA ALA A 213 5.33 -10.43 -1.93
C ALA A 213 6.13 -9.25 -2.52
N PRO A 214 7.44 -9.44 -2.74
CA PRO A 214 8.27 -8.39 -3.29
C PRO A 214 7.90 -8.12 -4.75
N ALA A 215 8.02 -6.87 -5.18
CA ALA A 215 7.92 -6.52 -6.58
C ALA A 215 9.17 -7.03 -7.32
N GLN A 216 8.99 -7.82 -8.37
CA GLN A 216 10.11 -8.37 -9.14
C GLN A 216 10.05 -7.89 -10.58
N PHE A 217 11.06 -7.15 -11.01
CA PHE A 217 11.20 -6.64 -12.36
C PHE A 217 12.37 -7.32 -13.05
N LYS A 218 12.07 -8.17 -14.03
CA LYS A 218 13.05 -8.87 -14.85
C LYS A 218 13.13 -8.18 -16.20
N LEU A 219 14.17 -7.38 -16.38
CA LEU A 219 14.38 -6.57 -17.58
C LEU A 219 15.20 -7.36 -18.60
N ASP A 220 14.72 -7.37 -19.83
CA ASP A 220 15.48 -7.84 -20.98
C ASP A 220 16.39 -6.69 -21.49
N PRO A 221 17.70 -6.94 -21.66
CA PRO A 221 18.65 -5.96 -22.20
C PRO A 221 18.43 -5.61 -23.68
N ARG A 222 17.62 -6.37 -24.43
CA ARG A 222 17.38 -6.18 -25.87
C ARG A 222 16.28 -5.17 -26.18
#